data_AF-A0A9E5S5R1-F1
#
_entry.id   AF-A0A9E5S5R1-F1
#
_cell.length_a   1.000
_cell.length_b   1.000
_cell.length_c   1.000
_cell.angle_alpha   90.00
_cell.angle_beta   90.00
_cell.angle_gamma   90.00
#
_symmetry.space_group_name_H-M   'P 1'
#
loop_
_entity.id
_entity.type
_entity.pdbx_description
1 polymer ?
#
loop_
_entity_poly.entity_id
_entity_poly.type
_entity_poly.pdbx_seq_one_letter_code
_entity_poly.pdbx_strand_id
1 'polypeptide(L)'
;MSYLLKHLPNEGLEPRQFLRHCFGITELTPAELLEEETDSQYRKKCITIFCAVFDIQRATVRKWGSDLNFEGMPNYCKIALAYIHTTGTMPRHLRSILKGEYNPPEVDAQTFLEKILLDGLTEQQILQTVSHANFRTTCVKTLTQVLHIGTKSVQDWGQDMSFRKMPRIHKHTLAYALAAIAQAQGAIAWKKAA
;
A
#
# COMPACT_ATOMS: atom_id res chain seq x y z
N MET A 1 1.55 17.50 -11.38
CA MET A 1 1.78 16.22 -10.67
C MET A 1 1.73 16.54 -9.19
N SER A 2 0.80 15.96 -8.42
CA SER A 2 0.57 16.35 -7.02
C SER A 2 1.85 16.17 -6.21
N TYR A 3 2.24 17.21 -5.45
CA TYR A 3 3.46 17.21 -4.63
C TYR A 3 3.44 16.11 -3.57
N LEU A 4 2.25 15.70 -3.13
CA LEU A 4 2.01 14.66 -2.13
C LEU A 4 2.60 13.32 -2.55
N LEU A 5 2.50 12.97 -3.84
CA LEU A 5 2.94 11.68 -4.36
C LEU A 5 4.46 11.54 -4.41
N LYS A 6 5.21 12.64 -4.32
CA LYS A 6 6.69 12.62 -4.34
C LYS A 6 7.29 11.97 -3.09
N HIS A 7 6.51 11.86 -2.02
CA HIS A 7 6.94 11.28 -0.76
C HIS A 7 6.64 9.79 -0.64
N LEU A 8 5.90 9.23 -1.60
CA LEU A 8 5.66 7.79 -1.64
C LEU A 8 6.89 7.06 -2.18
N PRO A 9 7.20 5.87 -1.64
CA PRO A 9 8.09 4.92 -2.29
C PRO A 9 7.72 4.73 -3.76
N ASN A 10 8.73 4.70 -4.62
CA ASN A 10 8.63 4.42 -6.05
C ASN A 10 9.07 3.00 -6.42
N GLU A 11 9.57 2.25 -5.44
CA GLU A 11 10.02 0.87 -5.58
C GLU A 11 9.30 -0.01 -4.56
N GLY A 12 9.00 -1.25 -4.97
CA GLY A 12 8.37 -2.22 -4.10
C GLY A 12 9.34 -2.73 -3.03
N LEU A 13 8.81 -3.06 -1.86
CA LEU A 13 9.58 -3.69 -0.79
C LEU A 13 9.55 -5.21 -0.95
N GLU A 14 10.72 -5.85 -0.83
CA GLU A 14 10.80 -7.29 -0.95
C GLU A 14 10.06 -8.00 0.20
N PRO A 15 9.29 -9.08 -0.08
CA PRO A 15 8.40 -9.68 0.91
C PRO A 15 9.11 -10.13 2.19
N ARG A 16 10.28 -10.77 2.05
CA ARG A 16 11.06 -11.25 3.19
C ARG A 16 11.58 -10.12 4.07
N GLN A 17 12.00 -9.01 3.46
CA GLN A 17 12.44 -7.82 4.19
C GLN A 17 11.28 -7.22 5.00
N PHE A 18 10.10 -7.09 4.38
CA PHE A 18 8.90 -6.65 5.06
C PHE A 18 8.53 -7.56 6.25
N LEU A 19 8.57 -8.88 6.05
CA LEU A 19 8.25 -9.85 7.09
C LEU A 19 9.20 -9.75 8.27
N ARG A 20 10.50 -9.67 8.03
CA ARG A 20 11.51 -9.47 9.10
C ARG A 20 11.23 -8.22 9.92
N HIS A 21 10.88 -7.12 9.24
CA HIS A 21 10.44 -5.91 9.92
C HIS A 21 9.17 -6.13 10.77
N CYS A 22 8.16 -6.84 10.24
CA CYS A 22 6.93 -7.13 10.98
C CYS A 22 7.18 -7.93 12.26
N PHE A 23 8.07 -8.92 12.20
CA PHE A 23 8.44 -9.75 13.34
C PHE A 23 9.45 -9.08 14.28
N GLY A 24 10.00 -7.92 13.93
CA GLY A 24 11.00 -7.23 14.74
C GLY A 24 12.37 -7.90 14.73
N ILE A 25 12.69 -8.66 13.67
CA ILE A 25 13.91 -9.47 13.58
C ILE A 25 14.91 -8.94 12.54
N THR A 26 14.75 -7.69 12.09
CA THR A 26 15.61 -7.10 11.03
C THR A 26 17.09 -7.02 11.44
N GLU A 27 17.36 -6.78 12.72
CA GLU A 27 18.71 -6.57 13.26
C GLU A 27 19.37 -7.87 13.77
N LEU A 28 18.71 -9.02 13.60
CA LEU A 28 19.27 -10.32 13.98
C LEU A 28 20.44 -10.70 13.08
N THR A 29 21.40 -11.44 13.65
CA THR A 29 22.50 -12.02 12.89
C THR A 29 21.99 -13.08 11.90
N PRO A 30 22.77 -13.45 10.87
CA PRO A 30 22.37 -14.49 9.93
C PRO A 30 22.01 -15.84 10.58
N ALA A 31 22.67 -16.20 11.69
CA ALA A 31 22.39 -17.44 12.42
C ALA A 31 21.05 -17.38 13.16
N GLU A 32 20.78 -16.28 13.86
CA GLU A 32 19.50 -16.06 14.56
C GLU A 32 18.33 -15.91 13.58
N LEU A 33 18.55 -15.24 12.44
CA LEU A 33 17.59 -15.18 11.36
C LEU A 33 17.24 -16.58 10.83
N LEU A 34 18.24 -17.45 10.66
CA LEU A 34 18.02 -18.82 10.21
C LEU A 34 17.20 -19.61 11.23
N GLU A 35 17.50 -19.47 12.53
CA GLU A 35 16.73 -20.12 13.60
C GLU A 35 15.24 -19.70 13.56
N GLU A 36 14.97 -18.40 13.51
CA GLU A 36 13.60 -17.86 13.43
C GLU A 36 12.88 -18.28 12.14
N GLU A 37 13.57 -18.20 11.00
CA GLU A 37 12.98 -18.47 9.67
C GLU A 37 12.81 -19.98 9.39
N THR A 38 13.49 -20.85 10.15
CA THR A 38 13.31 -22.31 10.09
C THR A 38 12.25 -22.85 11.04
N ASP A 39 11.69 -22.01 11.92
CA ASP A 39 10.51 -22.38 12.73
C ASP A 39 9.38 -22.87 11.83
N SER A 40 8.83 -24.04 12.17
CA SER A 40 7.80 -24.71 11.36
C SER A 40 6.54 -23.86 11.14
N GLN A 41 6.28 -22.88 12.01
CA GLN A 41 5.14 -21.97 11.90
C GLN A 41 5.49 -20.65 11.22
N TYR A 42 6.77 -20.31 11.02
CA TYR A 42 7.20 -19.02 10.47
C TYR A 42 6.52 -18.73 9.14
N ARG A 43 6.66 -19.62 8.16
CA ARG A 43 6.02 -19.45 6.84
C ARG A 43 4.50 -19.34 6.93
N LYS A 44 3.86 -20.08 7.84
CA LYS A 44 2.40 -19.99 8.06
C LYS A 44 1.99 -18.64 8.63
N LYS A 45 2.80 -18.06 9.53
CA LYS A 45 2.61 -16.69 10.05
C LYS A 45 2.81 -15.67 8.93
N CYS A 46 3.84 -15.79 8.11
CA CYS A 46 4.07 -14.93 6.93
C CYS A 46 2.86 -14.90 5.98
N ILE A 47 2.34 -16.09 5.63
CA ILE A 47 1.15 -16.20 4.78
C ILE A 47 -0.05 -15.51 5.43
N THR A 48 -0.21 -15.66 6.75
CA THR A 48 -1.31 -15.01 7.49
C THR A 48 -1.21 -13.49 7.42
N ILE A 49 0.00 -12.93 7.54
CA ILE A 49 0.23 -11.48 7.39
C ILE A 49 -0.20 -11.01 6.01
N PHE A 50 0.26 -11.65 4.93
CA PHE A 50 -0.12 -11.24 3.59
C PHE A 50 -1.62 -11.39 3.30
N CYS A 51 -2.26 -12.45 3.81
CA CYS A 51 -3.71 -12.61 3.67
C CYS A 51 -4.45 -11.45 4.34
N ALA A 52 -4.03 -11.06 5.55
CA ALA A 52 -4.68 -10.00 6.31
C ALA A 52 -4.47 -8.60 5.71
N VAL A 53 -3.25 -8.31 5.24
CA VAL A 53 -2.90 -7.00 4.67
C VAL A 53 -3.57 -6.77 3.31
N PHE A 54 -3.69 -7.80 2.49
CA PHE A 54 -4.25 -7.67 1.14
C PHE A 54 -5.71 -8.08 1.03
N ASP A 55 -6.30 -8.62 2.11
CA ASP A 55 -7.61 -9.26 2.11
C ASP A 55 -7.75 -10.32 1.00
N ILE A 56 -6.79 -11.24 0.94
CA ILE A 56 -6.74 -12.32 -0.06
C ILE A 56 -6.67 -13.70 0.57
N GLN A 57 -7.09 -14.70 -0.22
CA GLN A 57 -7.07 -16.08 0.22
C GLN A 57 -5.66 -16.65 0.33
N ARG A 58 -5.46 -17.54 1.32
CA ARG A 58 -4.20 -18.29 1.51
C ARG A 58 -3.72 -19.01 0.25
N ALA A 59 -4.65 -19.51 -0.57
CA ALA A 59 -4.35 -20.19 -1.82
C ALA A 59 -3.61 -19.27 -2.81
N THR A 60 -3.97 -17.98 -2.86
CA THR A 60 -3.31 -16.97 -3.70
C THR A 60 -1.88 -16.74 -3.20
N VAL A 61 -1.70 -16.50 -1.90
CA VAL A 61 -0.36 -16.25 -1.32
C VAL A 61 0.57 -17.45 -1.49
N ARG A 62 0.05 -18.68 -1.35
CA ARG A 62 0.84 -19.90 -1.57
C ARG A 62 1.39 -20.03 -2.99
N LYS A 63 0.75 -19.42 -3.98
CA LYS A 63 1.22 -19.41 -5.38
C LYS A 63 2.36 -18.42 -5.63
N TRP A 64 2.66 -17.53 -4.68
CA TRP A 64 3.75 -16.57 -4.81
C TRP A 64 5.13 -17.19 -4.56
N GLY A 65 5.22 -18.46 -4.19
CA GLY A 65 6.50 -19.15 -4.02
C GLY A 65 6.45 -20.18 -2.90
N SER A 66 7.31 -21.19 -2.98
CA SER A 66 7.45 -22.23 -1.96
C SER A 66 8.33 -21.80 -0.79
N ASP A 67 9.22 -20.83 -1.00
CA ASP A 67 10.18 -20.33 -0.01
C ASP A 67 9.63 -19.14 0.80
N LEU A 68 10.53 -18.44 1.49
CA LEU A 68 10.24 -17.22 2.27
C LEU A 68 10.45 -15.92 1.50
N ASN A 69 10.88 -16.00 0.23
CA ASN A 69 11.10 -14.83 -0.62
C ASN A 69 9.82 -14.41 -1.35
N PHE A 70 8.90 -15.36 -1.60
CA PHE A 70 7.63 -15.09 -2.29
C PHE A 70 7.83 -14.39 -3.65
N GLU A 71 8.76 -14.90 -4.46
CA GLU A 71 9.20 -14.30 -5.74
C GLU A 71 8.06 -13.99 -6.73
N GLY A 72 6.98 -14.78 -6.70
CA GLY A 72 5.78 -14.60 -7.52
C GLY A 72 4.81 -13.53 -7.01
N MET A 73 5.16 -12.76 -5.95
CA MET A 73 4.33 -11.67 -5.47
C MET A 73 4.20 -10.56 -6.52
N PRO A 74 2.98 -10.12 -6.88
CA PRO A 74 2.79 -9.04 -7.83
C PRO A 74 3.42 -7.71 -7.39
N ASN A 75 3.92 -6.91 -8.34
CA ASN A 75 4.57 -5.64 -8.03
C ASN A 75 3.67 -4.65 -7.27
N TYR A 76 2.37 -4.60 -7.59
CA TYR A 76 1.42 -3.76 -6.86
C TYR A 76 1.22 -4.20 -5.39
N CYS A 77 1.53 -5.46 -5.04
CA CYS A 77 1.58 -5.89 -3.65
C CYS A 77 2.88 -5.40 -2.99
N LYS A 78 4.03 -5.55 -3.68
CA LYS A 78 5.32 -5.06 -3.18
C LYS A 78 5.31 -3.55 -2.90
N ILE A 79 4.67 -2.74 -3.74
CA ILE A 79 4.55 -1.30 -3.47
C ILE A 79 3.68 -1.01 -2.24
N ALA A 80 2.60 -1.76 -2.04
CA ALA A 80 1.77 -1.61 -0.84
C ALA A 80 2.57 -1.99 0.42
N LEU A 81 3.41 -3.03 0.37
CA LEU A 81 4.33 -3.35 1.48
C LEU A 81 5.26 -2.18 1.80
N ALA A 82 5.78 -1.50 0.77
CA ALA A 82 6.60 -0.30 0.97
C ALA A 82 5.82 0.82 1.66
N TYR A 83 4.57 1.07 1.25
CA TYR A 83 3.70 2.08 1.88
C TYR A 83 3.44 1.76 3.36
N ILE A 84 3.12 0.50 3.66
CA ILE A 84 2.92 0.05 5.03
C ILE A 84 4.19 0.22 5.84
N HIS A 85 5.33 -0.18 5.30
CA HIS A 85 6.63 -0.08 5.97
C HIS A 85 6.97 1.37 6.34
N THR A 86 6.67 2.34 5.46
CA THR A 86 6.86 3.78 5.75
C THR A 86 6.13 4.24 7.01
N THR A 87 4.98 3.63 7.33
CA THR A 87 4.23 4.00 8.54
C THR A 87 4.84 3.46 9.84
N GLY A 88 5.67 2.40 9.77
CA GLY A 88 6.23 1.74 10.95
C GLY A 88 5.19 1.12 11.90
N THR A 89 3.93 1.01 11.49
CA THR A 89 2.83 0.57 12.37
C THR A 89 2.65 -0.94 12.41
N MET A 90 3.16 -1.68 11.42
CA MET A 90 2.85 -3.10 11.25
C MET A 90 3.26 -3.99 12.43
N PRO A 91 4.43 -3.80 13.10
CA PRO A 91 4.78 -4.57 14.29
C PRO A 91 3.72 -4.47 15.41
N ARG A 92 3.03 -3.33 15.54
CA ARG A 92 1.96 -3.11 16.53
C ARG A 92 0.69 -3.89 16.20
N HIS A 93 0.46 -4.18 14.91
CA HIS A 93 -0.70 -4.95 14.43
C HIS A 93 -0.43 -6.45 14.29
N LEU A 94 0.83 -6.90 14.42
CA LEU A 94 1.20 -8.31 14.24
C LEU A 94 0.32 -9.25 15.09
N ARG A 95 0.12 -8.92 16.37
CA ARG A 95 -0.68 -9.75 17.26
C ARG A 95 -2.14 -9.88 16.81
N SER A 96 -2.78 -8.78 16.41
CA SER A 96 -4.18 -8.82 15.94
C SER A 96 -4.29 -9.53 14.59
N ILE A 97 -3.31 -9.37 13.70
CA ILE A 97 -3.23 -10.11 12.43
C ILE A 97 -3.18 -11.61 12.67
N LEU A 98 -2.29 -12.08 13.54
CA LEU A 98 -2.13 -13.52 13.81
C LEU A 98 -3.35 -14.14 14.49
N LYS A 99 -4.16 -13.34 15.20
CA LYS A 99 -5.44 -13.74 15.77
C LYS A 99 -6.61 -13.64 14.79
N GLY A 100 -6.44 -13.03 13.62
CA GLY A 100 -7.52 -12.78 12.66
C GLY A 100 -8.44 -11.62 13.05
N GLU A 101 -8.00 -10.73 13.92
CA GLU A 101 -8.75 -9.57 14.43
C GLU A 101 -8.44 -8.28 13.64
N TYR A 102 -7.43 -8.32 12.76
CA TYR A 102 -7.01 -7.17 11.96
C TYR A 102 -7.92 -6.95 10.76
N ASN A 103 -8.44 -5.73 10.64
CA ASN A 103 -9.15 -5.26 9.46
C ASN A 103 -8.24 -4.31 8.67
N PRO A 104 -7.85 -4.64 7.42
CA PRO A 104 -7.05 -3.74 6.60
C PRO A 104 -7.86 -2.48 6.26
N PRO A 105 -7.26 -1.29 6.31
CA PRO A 105 -7.94 -0.06 5.93
C PRO A 105 -8.29 -0.10 4.44
N GLU A 106 -9.40 0.53 4.05
CA GLU A 106 -9.80 0.66 2.64
C GLU A 106 -10.28 2.08 2.36
N VAL A 107 -9.99 2.57 1.15
CA VAL A 107 -10.51 3.83 0.63
C VAL A 107 -10.87 3.64 -0.83
N ASP A 108 -11.99 4.22 -1.28
CA ASP A 108 -12.34 4.19 -2.69
C ASP A 108 -11.49 5.18 -3.51
N ALA A 109 -11.55 5.03 -4.84
CA ALA A 109 -10.76 5.86 -5.74
C ALA A 109 -11.17 7.34 -5.67
N GLN A 110 -12.45 7.63 -5.47
CA GLN A 110 -12.95 8.99 -5.42
C GLN A 110 -12.39 9.73 -4.21
N THR A 111 -12.58 9.17 -3.01
CA THR A 111 -12.06 9.70 -1.75
C THR A 111 -10.54 9.91 -1.83
N PHE A 112 -9.82 8.93 -2.40
CA PHE A 112 -8.38 9.08 -2.62
C PHE A 112 -8.04 10.24 -3.55
N LEU A 113 -8.69 10.33 -4.71
CA LEU A 113 -8.41 11.35 -5.71
C LEU A 113 -8.77 12.76 -5.23
N GLU A 114 -9.89 12.91 -4.53
CA GLU A 114 -10.29 14.14 -3.86
C GLU A 114 -9.18 14.58 -2.88
N LYS A 115 -8.71 13.66 -2.04
CA LYS A 115 -7.63 13.95 -1.08
C LYS A 115 -6.32 14.37 -1.76
N ILE A 116 -5.98 13.78 -2.90
CA ILE A 116 -4.68 14.00 -3.57
C ILE A 116 -4.70 15.20 -4.53
N LEU A 117 -5.83 15.47 -5.17
CA LEU A 117 -5.94 16.42 -6.26
C LEU A 117 -6.73 17.68 -5.90
N LEU A 118 -7.65 17.59 -4.94
CA LEU A 118 -8.62 18.65 -4.66
C LEU A 118 -8.52 19.21 -3.23
N ASP A 119 -7.90 18.49 -2.31
CA ASP A 119 -7.73 18.93 -0.92
C ASP A 119 -6.97 20.27 -0.84
N GLY A 120 -7.54 21.24 -0.10
CA GLY A 120 -7.01 22.59 0.03
C GLY A 120 -7.39 23.57 -1.09
N LEU A 121 -8.17 23.14 -2.09
CA LEU A 121 -8.70 24.03 -3.13
C LEU A 121 -10.04 24.66 -2.69
N THR A 122 -10.34 25.86 -3.19
CA THR A 122 -11.66 26.48 -3.04
C THR A 122 -12.68 25.84 -3.98
N GLU A 123 -13.98 26.02 -3.72
CA GLU A 123 -15.05 25.49 -4.60
C GLU A 123 -14.88 25.91 -6.07
N GLN A 124 -14.50 27.17 -6.32
CA GLN A 124 -14.27 27.68 -7.67
C GLN A 124 -13.07 26.99 -8.35
N GLN A 125 -11.99 26.74 -7.60
CA GLN A 125 -10.82 26.01 -8.11
C GLN A 125 -11.12 24.53 -8.35
N ILE A 126 -11.92 23.91 -7.49
CA ILE A 126 -12.41 22.55 -7.69
C ILE A 126 -13.21 22.48 -8.99
N LEU A 127 -14.18 23.38 -9.17
CA LEU A 127 -15.02 23.42 -10.37
C LEU A 127 -14.19 23.61 -11.64
N GLN A 128 -13.21 24.51 -11.62
CA GLN A 128 -12.25 24.68 -12.73
C GLN A 128 -11.43 23.42 -13.01
N THR A 129 -10.96 22.74 -11.96
CA THR A 129 -10.14 21.54 -12.07
C THR A 129 -10.92 20.36 -12.64
N VAL A 130 -12.11 20.08 -12.09
CA VAL A 130 -12.93 18.92 -12.51
C VAL A 130 -13.57 19.13 -13.89
N SER A 131 -13.82 20.38 -14.29
CA SER A 131 -14.36 20.73 -15.61
C SER A 131 -13.32 20.70 -16.72
N HIS A 132 -12.03 20.62 -16.38
CA HIS A 132 -10.97 20.62 -17.36
C HIS A 132 -10.95 19.28 -18.14
N ALA A 133 -10.83 19.35 -19.48
CA ALA A 133 -10.95 18.17 -20.35
C ALA A 133 -9.93 17.05 -20.06
N ASN A 134 -8.80 17.38 -19.44
CA ASN A 134 -7.76 16.41 -19.06
C ASN A 134 -7.92 15.85 -17.63
N PHE A 135 -8.95 16.24 -16.87
CA PHE A 135 -9.09 15.85 -15.47
C PHE A 135 -9.14 14.33 -15.31
N ARG A 136 -9.93 13.67 -16.16
CA ARG A 136 -10.01 12.21 -16.19
C ARG A 136 -8.65 11.54 -16.42
N THR A 137 -7.84 12.08 -17.33
CA THR A 137 -6.48 11.61 -17.62
C THR A 137 -5.57 11.80 -16.42
N THR A 138 -5.72 12.92 -15.69
CA THR A 138 -5.01 13.17 -14.44
C THR A 138 -5.38 12.14 -13.38
N CYS A 139 -6.66 11.80 -13.22
CA CYS A 139 -7.10 10.73 -12.32
C CYS A 139 -6.48 9.38 -12.70
N VAL A 140 -6.49 8.98 -13.98
CA VAL A 140 -5.84 7.74 -14.43
C VAL A 140 -4.37 7.76 -14.04
N LYS A 141 -3.65 8.83 -14.41
CA LYS A 141 -2.20 8.93 -14.18
C LYS A 141 -1.86 8.83 -12.69
N THR A 142 -2.64 9.48 -11.84
CA THR A 142 -2.48 9.40 -10.38
C THR A 142 -2.67 7.98 -9.86
N LEU A 143 -3.72 7.28 -10.27
CA LEU A 143 -3.96 5.89 -9.84
C LEU A 143 -2.91 4.92 -10.39
N THR A 144 -2.53 5.03 -11.66
CA THR A 144 -1.45 4.24 -12.28
C THR A 144 -0.15 4.41 -11.50
N GLN A 145 0.21 5.65 -11.14
CA GLN A 145 1.42 5.95 -10.39
C GLN A 145 1.39 5.35 -8.99
N VAL A 146 0.29 5.48 -8.25
CA VAL A 146 0.21 5.00 -6.85
C VAL A 146 0.06 3.49 -6.77
N LEU A 147 -0.65 2.89 -7.72
CA LEU A 147 -0.93 1.45 -7.69
C LEU A 147 0.13 0.64 -8.43
N HIS A 148 1.01 1.28 -9.20
CA HIS A 148 2.04 0.62 -10.03
C HIS A 148 1.45 -0.43 -10.98
N ILE A 149 0.35 -0.08 -11.64
CA ILE A 149 -0.36 -0.92 -12.62
C ILE A 149 -0.51 -0.19 -13.95
N GLY A 150 -0.83 -0.94 -15.01
CA GLY A 150 -1.00 -0.37 -16.34
C GLY A 150 -2.20 0.58 -16.45
N THR A 151 -2.02 1.66 -17.23
CA THR A 151 -3.05 2.65 -17.55
C THR A 151 -4.34 2.01 -18.07
N LYS A 152 -4.23 0.99 -18.92
CA LYS A 152 -5.40 0.29 -19.49
C LYS A 152 -6.26 -0.35 -18.40
N SER A 153 -5.63 -1.02 -17.42
CA SER A 153 -6.35 -1.63 -16.28
C SER A 153 -7.15 -0.60 -15.50
N VAL A 154 -6.57 0.58 -15.24
CA VAL A 154 -7.24 1.68 -14.53
C VAL A 154 -8.41 2.26 -15.33
N GLN A 155 -8.25 2.38 -16.65
CA GLN A 155 -9.32 2.87 -17.54
C GLN A 155 -10.52 1.93 -17.58
N ASP A 156 -10.30 0.61 -17.44
CA ASP A 156 -11.37 -0.39 -17.48
C ASP A 156 -12.26 -0.38 -16.22
N TRP A 157 -11.85 0.35 -15.17
CA TRP A 157 -12.61 0.40 -13.92
C TRP A 157 -13.81 1.34 -13.92
N GLY A 158 -13.90 2.23 -14.90
CA GLY A 158 -15.01 3.19 -15.01
C GLY A 158 -14.65 4.40 -15.86
N GLN A 159 -15.67 5.19 -16.19
CA GLN A 159 -15.51 6.41 -17.00
C GLN A 159 -15.46 7.70 -16.15
N ASP A 160 -15.85 7.62 -14.88
CA ASP A 160 -15.87 8.75 -13.95
C ASP A 160 -14.77 8.64 -12.87
N MET A 161 -14.76 9.60 -11.93
CA MET A 161 -13.80 9.67 -10.81
C MET A 161 -14.04 8.60 -9.73
N SER A 162 -15.14 7.86 -9.80
CA SER A 162 -15.46 6.82 -8.81
C SER A 162 -14.77 5.48 -9.09
N PHE A 163 -14.41 5.21 -10.35
CA PHE A 163 -13.77 3.95 -10.78
C PHE A 163 -14.44 2.71 -10.16
N ARG A 164 -15.78 2.64 -10.25
CA ARG A 164 -16.63 1.69 -9.48
C ARG A 164 -16.22 0.22 -9.57
N LYS A 165 -15.57 -0.19 -10.66
CA LYS A 165 -15.13 -1.58 -10.87
C LYS A 165 -13.70 -1.83 -10.36
N MET A 166 -13.08 -0.89 -9.64
CA MET A 166 -11.76 -1.06 -9.07
C MET A 166 -11.74 -2.25 -8.08
N PRO A 167 -10.86 -3.24 -8.28
CA PRO A 167 -10.70 -4.36 -7.37
C PRO A 167 -10.43 -3.93 -5.93
N ARG A 168 -11.00 -4.66 -4.97
CA ARG A 168 -10.89 -4.35 -3.52
C ARG A 168 -9.45 -4.24 -3.04
N ILE A 169 -8.55 -5.11 -3.52
CA ILE A 169 -7.13 -5.07 -3.15
C ILE A 169 -6.48 -3.69 -3.38
N HIS A 170 -6.89 -2.98 -4.43
CA HIS A 170 -6.36 -1.64 -4.69
C HIS A 170 -6.92 -0.58 -3.75
N LYS A 171 -8.12 -0.77 -3.19
CA LYS A 171 -8.65 0.10 -2.12
C LYS A 171 -7.76 0.05 -0.88
N HIS A 172 -7.23 -1.12 -0.53
CA HIS A 172 -6.27 -1.27 0.56
C HIS A 172 -4.95 -0.56 0.24
N THR A 173 -4.42 -0.74 -0.97
CA THR A 173 -3.20 -0.03 -1.42
C THR A 173 -3.35 1.49 -1.35
N LEU A 174 -4.48 2.04 -1.80
CA LEU A 174 -4.76 3.49 -1.71
C LEU A 174 -4.80 3.97 -0.25
N ALA A 175 -5.39 3.19 0.65
CA ALA A 175 -5.44 3.54 2.07
C ALA A 175 -4.05 3.54 2.70
N TYR A 176 -3.22 2.54 2.39
CA TYR A 176 -1.82 2.51 2.82
C TYR A 176 -1.00 3.66 2.25
N ALA A 177 -1.25 4.06 1.00
CA ALA A 177 -0.61 5.22 0.39
C ALA A 177 -0.96 6.52 1.13
N LEU A 178 -2.23 6.73 1.48
CA LEU A 178 -2.65 7.90 2.28
C LEU A 178 -1.97 7.92 3.65
N ALA A 179 -1.88 6.78 4.34
CA ALA A 179 -1.19 6.68 5.62
C ALA A 179 0.31 7.00 5.49
N ALA A 180 0.97 6.52 4.43
CA ALA A 180 2.37 6.83 4.15
C ALA A 180 2.59 8.32 3.84
N ILE A 181 1.71 8.95 3.06
CA ILE A 181 1.74 10.40 2.79
C ILE A 181 1.60 11.18 4.09
N ALA A 182 0.61 10.85 4.93
CA ALA A 182 0.38 11.53 6.20
C ALA A 182 1.60 11.43 7.13
N GLN A 183 2.22 10.25 7.21
CA GLN A 183 3.44 10.04 7.99
C GLN A 183 4.61 10.90 7.47
N ALA A 184 4.80 10.96 6.15
CA ALA A 184 5.86 11.77 5.55
C ALA A 184 5.64 13.27 5.78
N GLN A 185 4.40 13.74 5.68
CA GLN A 185 4.05 15.14 5.96
C GLN A 185 4.27 15.51 7.43
N GLY A 186 3.87 14.64 8.36
CA GLY A 186 4.10 14.84 9.80
C GLY A 186 5.59 14.94 10.15
N ALA A 187 6.42 14.08 9.55
CA ALA A 187 7.88 14.13 9.72
C ALA A 187 8.50 15.43 9.18
N ILE A 188 8.00 15.95 8.06
CA ILE A 188 8.46 17.23 7.47
C ILE A 188 8.02 18.41 8.34
N ALA A 189 6.78 18.40 8.84
CA ALA A 189 6.27 19.45 9.72
C ALA A 189 7.09 19.53 11.02
N TRP A 190 7.42 18.38 11.61
CA TRP A 190 8.27 18.32 12.81
C TRP A 190 9.69 18.85 12.55
N LYS A 191 10.32 18.47 11.42
CA LYS A 191 11.64 18.98 11.03
C LYS A 191 11.69 20.48 10.74
N LYS A 192 10.56 21.13 10.42
CA LYS A 192 10.49 22.59 10.24
C LYS A 192 10.23 23.35 11.53
N ALA A 193 9.75 22.67 12.57
CA ALA A 193 9.42 23.25 13.86
C ALA A 193 10.53 23.06 14.92
N ALA A 194 11.55 22.25 14.62
CA ALA A 194 12.77 22.05 15.41
C ALA A 194 13.92 22.89 14.83
#